data_AF-A0A445ILS0-F1
#
_entry.id   AF-A0A445ILS0-F1
#
_cell.length_a   1.000
_cell.length_b   1.000
_cell.length_c   1.000
_cell.angle_alpha   90.00
_cell.angle_beta   90.00
_cell.angle_gamma   90.00
#
_symmetry.space_group_name_H-M   'P 1'
#
loop_
_entity.id
_entity.type
_entity.pdbx_description
1 polymer ?
#
loop_
_entity_poly.entity_id
_entity_poly.type
_entity_poly.pdbx_seq_one_letter_code
_entity_poly.pdbx_strand_id
1 'polypeptide(L)'
;MAYADKATTVSPTYSREIAGNTVIASHLPKFHGIINGIDPDIWDPYNDKFIPVEFTTSYGSAATGSGSGSGSAGSGYNTVQPSPPTTNQIQQSAQP
;
A
#
# COMPACT_ATOMS: atom_id res chain seq x y z
N MET A 1 -21.04 4.68 -21.51
CA MET A 1 -21.94 3.76 -20.77
C MET A 1 -22.94 3.01 -21.66
N ALA A 2 -23.34 3.53 -22.83
CA ALA A 2 -24.45 3.00 -23.63
C ALA A 2 -24.38 1.48 -23.94
N TYR A 3 -23.23 0.99 -24.39
CA TYR A 3 -23.11 -0.39 -24.90
C TYR A 3 -22.45 -1.39 -23.93
N ALA A 4 -21.89 -0.93 -22.82
CA ALA A 4 -21.21 -1.83 -21.87
C ALA A 4 -22.22 -2.41 -20.87
N ASP A 5 -22.17 -3.72 -20.64
CA ASP A 5 -22.99 -4.38 -19.61
C ASP A 5 -22.56 -3.99 -18.19
N LYS A 6 -21.25 -3.78 -18.01
CA LYS A 6 -20.61 -3.30 -16.79
C LYS A 6 -19.53 -2.29 -17.13
N ALA A 7 -19.36 -1.29 -16.28
CA ALA A 7 -18.25 -0.35 -16.38
C ALA A 7 -17.61 -0.18 -15.01
N THR A 8 -16.29 -0.07 -14.99
CA THR A 8 -15.52 -0.02 -13.75
C THR A 8 -14.54 1.16 -13.75
N THR A 9 -14.27 1.67 -12.56
CA THR A 9 -13.07 2.50 -12.29
C THR A 9 -12.12 1.70 -11.43
N VAL A 10 -10.86 2.16 -11.36
CA VAL A 10 -9.82 1.54 -10.53
C VAL A 10 -9.88 1.97 -9.04
N SER A 11 -10.93 2.71 -8.65
CA SER A 11 -11.07 3.27 -7.31
C SER A 11 -12.54 3.36 -6.89
N PRO A 12 -12.94 2.68 -5.80
CA PRO A 12 -14.27 2.83 -5.21
C PRO A 12 -14.60 4.28 -4.86
N THR A 13 -13.61 5.06 -4.41
CA THR A 13 -13.81 6.47 -4.05
C THR A 13 -14.07 7.31 -5.29
N TYR A 14 -13.25 7.14 -6.32
CA TYR A 14 -13.44 7.85 -7.59
C TYR A 14 -14.79 7.50 -8.23
N SER A 15 -15.21 6.24 -8.16
CA SER A 15 -16.54 5.82 -8.63
C SER A 15 -17.68 6.57 -7.92
N ARG A 16 -17.55 6.86 -6.62
CA ARG A 16 -18.54 7.65 -5.87
C ARG A 16 -18.48 9.13 -6.22
N GLU A 17 -17.28 9.69 -6.35
CA GLU A 17 -17.06 11.10 -6.70
C GLU A 17 -17.74 11.47 -8.02
N ILE A 18 -17.66 10.59 -9.03
CA ILE A 18 -18.21 10.86 -10.36
C ILE A 18 -19.62 10.32 -10.59
N ALA A 19 -20.24 9.71 -9.58
CA ALA A 19 -21.55 9.07 -9.68
C ALA A 19 -22.66 10.04 -10.16
N GLY A 20 -22.54 11.33 -9.83
CA GLY A 20 -23.48 12.38 -10.23
C GLY A 20 -23.31 12.91 -11.66
N ASN A 21 -22.30 12.46 -12.40
CA ASN A 21 -22.09 12.91 -13.79
C ASN A 21 -23.25 12.46 -14.68
N THR A 22 -23.77 13.34 -15.54
CA THR A 22 -24.94 13.07 -16.40
C THR A 22 -24.79 11.84 -17.31
N VAL A 23 -23.57 11.50 -17.72
CA VAL A 23 -23.29 10.32 -18.55
C VAL A 23 -23.32 9.02 -17.72
N ILE A 24 -23.10 9.11 -16.40
CA ILE A 24 -22.95 7.99 -15.47
C ILE A 24 -24.21 7.77 -14.63
N ALA A 25 -24.88 8.84 -14.19
CA ALA A 25 -25.96 8.81 -13.21
C ALA A 25 -27.11 7.87 -13.60
N SER A 26 -27.51 7.84 -14.87
CA SER A 26 -28.54 6.92 -15.38
C SER A 26 -28.10 5.45 -15.48
N HIS A 27 -26.82 5.18 -15.24
CA HIS A 27 -26.19 3.87 -15.39
C HIS A 27 -25.51 3.38 -14.09
N LEU A 28 -25.82 3.99 -12.93
CA LEU A 28 -25.22 3.62 -11.64
C LEU A 28 -25.30 2.13 -11.29
N PRO A 29 -26.41 1.40 -11.54
CA PRO A 29 -26.49 -0.03 -11.20
C PRO A 29 -25.45 -0.92 -11.91
N LYS A 30 -24.83 -0.44 -13.00
CA LYS A 30 -23.79 -1.15 -13.74
C LYS A 30 -22.40 -0.53 -13.61
N PHE A 31 -22.27 0.53 -12.82
CA PHE A 31 -21.03 1.28 -12.64
C PHE A 31 -20.42 1.02 -11.27
N HIS A 32 -19.17 0.55 -11.23
CA HIS A 32 -18.52 0.09 -9.99
C HIS A 32 -17.09 0.64 -9.89
N GLY A 33 -16.56 0.75 -8.67
CA GLY A 33 -15.11 0.94 -8.47
C GLY A 33 -14.49 -0.33 -7.93
N ILE A 34 -13.45 -0.82 -8.59
CA ILE A 34 -12.69 -2.03 -8.23
C ILE A 34 -11.23 -1.62 -8.07
N ILE A 35 -10.63 -1.93 -6.92
CA ILE A 35 -9.22 -1.58 -6.66
C ILE A 35 -8.32 -2.46 -7.54
N ASN A 36 -7.26 -1.86 -8.09
CA ASN A 36 -6.25 -2.61 -8.82
C ASN A 36 -5.51 -3.57 -7.90
N GLY A 37 -5.22 -4.77 -8.42
CA GLY A 37 -4.30 -5.70 -7.79
C GLY A 37 -2.87 -5.55 -8.30
N ILE A 38 -1.93 -6.13 -7.55
CA ILE A 38 -0.60 -6.50 -8.02
C ILE A 38 -0.45 -8.01 -7.90
N ASP A 39 0.51 -8.58 -8.63
CA ASP A 39 0.92 -9.97 -8.46
C ASP A 39 1.94 -10.06 -7.31
N PRO A 40 1.58 -10.65 -6.15
CA PRO A 40 2.48 -10.73 -5.01
C PRO A 40 3.61 -11.75 -5.19
N ASP A 41 3.49 -12.68 -6.14
CA ASP A 41 4.57 -13.65 -6.41
C ASP A 41 5.70 -12.97 -7.21
N ILE A 42 5.36 -11.97 -8.02
CA ILE A 42 6.32 -11.12 -8.75
C ILE A 42 6.80 -9.97 -7.87
N TRP A 43 5.89 -9.34 -7.13
CA TRP A 43 6.15 -8.16 -6.30
C TRP A 43 6.17 -8.54 -4.82
N ASP A 44 7.11 -9.42 -4.44
CA ASP A 44 7.30 -9.89 -3.07
C ASP A 44 8.35 -9.05 -2.32
N PRO A 45 7.96 -8.12 -1.43
CA PRO A 45 8.91 -7.29 -0.69
C PRO A 45 9.76 -8.07 0.32
N TYR A 46 9.41 -9.33 0.64
CA TYR A 46 10.22 -10.18 1.50
C TYR A 46 11.45 -10.74 0.77
N ASN A 47 11.37 -10.91 -0.55
CA ASN A 47 12.39 -11.58 -1.37
C ASN A 47 12.85 -10.74 -2.59
N ASP A 48 12.50 -9.46 -2.64
CA ASP A 48 12.86 -8.57 -3.74
C ASP A 48 14.33 -8.13 -3.64
N LYS A 49 15.12 -8.50 -4.64
CA LYS A 49 16.57 -8.21 -4.72
C LYS A 49 16.88 -6.78 -5.18
N PHE A 50 15.89 -6.06 -5.68
CA PHE A 50 16.04 -4.70 -6.19
C PHE A 50 15.77 -3.64 -5.12
N ILE A 51 15.18 -4.03 -3.98
CA ILE A 51 15.05 -3.15 -2.83
C ILE A 51 16.26 -3.29 -1.89
N PRO A 52 16.72 -2.20 -1.23
CA PRO A 52 17.97 -2.24 -0.46
C PRO A 52 17.95 -3.14 0.77
N VAL A 53 16.78 -3.42 1.33
CA VAL A 53 16.57 -4.23 2.53
C VAL A 53 15.28 -5.02 2.35
N GLU A 54 15.34 -6.31 2.64
CA GLU A 54 14.16 -7.18 2.66
C GLU A 54 13.19 -6.75 3.76
N PHE A 55 11.90 -6.64 3.42
CA PHE A 55 10.88 -6.41 4.44
C PHE A 55 10.65 -7.72 5.18
N THR A 56 10.82 -7.73 6.50
CA THR A 56 10.52 -8.90 7.33
C THR A 56 9.53 -8.51 8.43
N THR A 57 8.76 -9.49 8.90
CA THR A 57 7.76 -9.27 9.98
C THR A 57 8.40 -8.98 11.35
N SER A 58 9.73 -8.84 11.46
CA SER A 58 10.39 -8.56 12.73
C SER A 58 10.18 -7.12 13.19
N TYR A 59 8.94 -6.80 13.58
CA TYR A 59 8.68 -5.75 14.55
C TYR A 59 9.02 -6.32 15.93
N GLY A 60 10.27 -6.15 16.34
CA GLY A 60 10.75 -6.24 17.72
C GLY A 60 10.28 -7.45 18.53
N SER A 61 10.85 -8.63 18.31
CA SER A 61 11.13 -9.49 19.46
C SER A 61 12.23 -8.78 20.25
N ALA A 62 11.84 -7.86 21.13
CA ALA A 62 12.74 -7.35 22.15
C ALA A 62 13.43 -8.55 22.76
N ALA A 63 14.76 -8.57 22.70
CA ALA A 63 15.59 -9.57 23.34
C ALA A 63 14.99 -9.86 24.72
N THR A 64 14.55 -11.10 24.93
CA THR A 64 14.09 -11.60 26.21
C THR A 64 15.25 -11.52 27.20
N GLY A 65 15.44 -10.34 27.77
CA GLY A 65 16.11 -10.17 29.04
C GLY A 65 15.19 -10.76 30.10
N SER A 66 15.64 -11.86 30.68
CA SER A 66 15.15 -12.44 31.93
C SER A 66 14.74 -11.36 32.94
N GLY A 67 13.44 -11.20 33.15
CA GLY A 67 12.87 -10.22 34.07
C GLY A 67 11.43 -10.55 34.41
N SER A 68 11.24 -11.13 35.59
CA SER A 68 9.95 -11.41 36.22
C SER A 68 9.17 -10.11 36.45
N GLY A 69 7.98 -9.95 35.85
CA GLY A 69 7.17 -8.75 36.10
C GLY A 69 5.81 -8.79 35.40
N SER A 70 4.76 -8.78 36.21
CA SER A 70 3.35 -8.77 35.84
C SER A 70 2.87 -7.41 35.29
N GLY A 71 2.15 -7.40 34.17
CA GLY A 71 1.03 -6.45 33.93
C GLY A 71 1.14 -5.42 32.80
N SER A 72 0.06 -5.37 32.02
CA SER A 72 -0.48 -4.26 31.20
C SER A 72 0.11 -3.98 29.81
N ALA A 73 -0.64 -4.33 28.77
CA ALA A 73 -0.38 -4.00 27.37
C ALA A 73 -0.68 -2.52 27.10
N GLY A 74 0.36 -1.69 27.12
CA GLY A 74 0.32 -0.29 26.71
C GLY A 74 0.66 -0.14 25.22
N SER A 75 -0.25 0.50 24.47
CA SER A 75 -0.09 0.93 23.08
C SER A 75 1.19 1.76 22.88
N GLY A 76 2.10 1.28 22.03
CA GLY A 76 3.33 1.97 21.67
C GLY A 76 3.71 1.67 20.22
N TYR A 77 3.12 2.40 19.27
CA TYR A 77 3.61 2.40 17.89
C TYR A 77 4.91 3.21 17.85
N ASN A 78 6.04 2.53 17.75
CA ASN A 78 7.34 3.18 17.60
C ASN A 78 7.57 3.50 16.11
N THR A 79 7.46 4.78 15.75
CA THR A 79 7.74 5.29 14.39
C THR A 79 9.25 5.32 14.14
N VAL A 80 9.82 4.22 13.66
CA VAL A 80 11.13 4.30 13.00
C VAL A 80 10.89 4.83 11.59
N GLN A 81 10.93 6.15 11.47
CA GLN A 81 10.93 6.83 10.18
C GLN A 81 12.25 6.48 9.48
N PRO A 82 12.24 5.80 8.31
CA PRO A 82 13.48 5.57 7.57
C PRO A 82 14.05 6.94 7.18
N SER A 83 15.33 7.17 7.47
CA SER A 83 16.03 8.40 7.12
C SER A 83 15.91 8.62 5.60
N PRO A 84 15.63 9.85 5.13
CA PRO A 84 15.59 10.13 3.70
C PRO A 84 16.94 9.78 3.07
N PRO A 85 16.96 9.22 1.85
CA PRO A 85 18.21 8.94 1.15
C PRO A 85 19.01 10.23 1.01
N THR A 86 20.29 10.18 1.37
CA THR A 86 21.17 11.33 1.22
C THR A 86 21.35 11.64 -0.27
N THR A 87 21.39 12.93 -0.60
CA THR A 87 21.42 13.50 -1.96
C THR A 87 22.42 12.83 -2.93
N ASN A 88 23.47 12.19 -2.42
CA ASN A 88 24.49 11.52 -3.24
C ASN A 88 24.04 10.20 -3.89
N GLN A 89 22.93 9.59 -3.45
CA GLN A 89 22.43 8.33 -4.03
C GLN A 89 21.52 8.53 -5.26
N ILE A 90 21.00 9.75 -5.47
CA ILE A 90 20.05 10.03 -6.56
C ILE A 90 20.77 10.41 -7.87
N GLN A 91 22.05 10.79 -7.80
CA GLN A 91 22.81 11.21 -8.99
C GLN A 91 23.51 10.07 -9.74
N GLN A 92 23.64 8.86 -9.16
CA GLN A 92 24.32 7.73 -9.83
C GLN A 92 23.39 6.85 -10.68
N SER A 93 22.07 6.94 -10.51
CA SER A 93 21.10 6.15 -11.30
C SER A 93 20.45 6.93 -12.46
N ALA A 94 20.83 8.19 -12.67
CA ALA A 94 20.33 9.05 -13.75
C ALA A 94 21.43 9.42 -14.75
N GLN A 95 22.17 8.42 -15.25
CA GLN A 95 22.97 8.55 -16.47
C GLN A 95 22.37 7.64 -17.55
N PRO A 96 22.22 8.12 -18.79
CA PRO A 96 21.68 7.33 -19.90
C PRO A 96 22.57 6.16 -20.30
#